data_AF-A0A4Q0P1I3-F1
#
_entry.id   AF-A0A4Q0P1I3-F1
#
_cell.length_a   1.000
_cell.length_b   1.000
_cell.length_c   1.000
_cell.angle_alpha   90.00
_cell.angle_beta   90.00
_cell.angle_gamma   90.00
#
_symmetry.space_group_name_H-M   'P 1'
#
loop_
_entity.id
_entity.type
_entity.pdbx_description
1 polymer ?
#
loop_
_entity_poly.entity_id
_entity_poly.type
_entity_poly.pdbx_seq_one_letter_code
_entity_poly.pdbx_strand_id
1 'polypeptide(L)'
;MGIKNYFTLTLLILLLQACKKESKEIKVLDKEQESVVKLSSNRPDLNLSILLDLSDRINPDKYPDAAMEFYLRDLGYINSIAESFEVHLRNKRTLKINDQIQLYIDPEPADKKLNKKLEDLKLKFTRDNATKDKILSVSDAYDSIPKFIYEAAILDDAYVGSDVWRFFKNKVNDFCIEENHRNILVLLTDGYIYHKNTLLEEEHLTSYLTPQTVKSFRLNSSKWEEKITGGKYGFIPANKNLEDLEVLVLGINPDPKNPYEEDVIFKYWQDWFQAMGVENYEIKQALLPSDMKGIIQEFIWGE
;
A
#
# COMPACT_ATOMS: atom_id res chain seq x y z
N MET A 1 -59.47 39.60 -63.93
CA MET A 1 -59.49 40.44 -62.72
C MET A 1 -59.45 39.52 -61.51
N GLY A 2 -58.32 39.40 -60.82
CA GLY A 2 -58.14 38.63 -59.57
C GLY A 2 -58.29 37.10 -59.70
N ILE A 3 -57.66 36.23 -58.93
CA ILE A 3 -56.91 36.36 -57.67
C ILE A 3 -55.76 35.35 -57.70
N LYS A 4 -54.59 35.83 -57.27
CA LYS A 4 -53.35 35.09 -56.99
C LYS A 4 -53.42 34.44 -55.60
N ASN A 5 -52.53 33.47 -55.37
CA ASN A 5 -52.07 32.93 -54.08
C ASN A 5 -52.87 31.78 -53.45
N TYR A 6 -52.60 30.56 -53.95
CA TYR A 6 -52.66 29.34 -53.14
C TYR A 6 -51.34 28.57 -53.30
N PHE A 7 -50.24 29.14 -52.82
CA PHE A 7 -48.97 28.40 -52.67
C PHE A 7 -48.12 28.85 -51.48
N THR A 8 -48.75 29.50 -50.49
CA THR A 8 -48.08 30.06 -49.32
C THR A 8 -48.78 29.67 -48.01
N LEU A 9 -49.21 28.40 -47.88
CA LEU A 9 -49.75 27.89 -46.61
C LEU A 9 -49.40 26.41 -46.33
N THR A 10 -48.29 25.92 -46.87
CA THR A 10 -47.78 24.56 -46.56
C THR A 10 -46.27 24.53 -46.29
N LEU A 11 -45.65 25.71 -46.08
CA LEU A 11 -44.23 25.84 -45.71
C LEU A 11 -44.02 26.70 -44.45
N LEU A 12 -45.01 26.76 -43.55
CA LEU A 12 -44.91 27.47 -42.27
C LEU A 12 -45.33 26.61 -41.06
N ILE A 13 -45.43 25.28 -41.23
CA ILE A 13 -45.72 24.34 -40.12
C ILE A 13 -44.51 23.43 -39.82
N LEU A 14 -43.50 23.40 -40.68
CA LEU A 14 -42.28 22.59 -40.47
C LEU A 14 -41.15 23.29 -39.71
N LEU A 15 -41.31 24.56 -39.31
CA LEU A 15 -40.28 25.31 -38.56
C LEU A 15 -40.56 25.49 -37.06
N LEU A 16 -41.64 24.92 -36.52
CA LEU A 16 -41.97 25.01 -35.08
C LEU A 16 -41.75 23.71 -34.29
N GLN A 17 -41.10 22.68 -34.87
CA GLN A 17 -40.67 21.49 -34.12
C GLN A 17 -39.16 21.42 -33.84
N ALA A 18 -38.39 22.43 -34.24
CA ALA A 18 -36.95 22.52 -33.95
C ALA A 18 -36.66 23.39 -32.71
N CYS A 19 -37.29 23.07 -31.58
CA CYS A 19 -36.86 23.50 -30.24
C CYS A 19 -37.54 22.65 -29.17
N LYS A 20 -37.33 21.34 -29.24
CA LYS A 20 -37.33 20.55 -28.01
C LYS A 20 -35.88 20.51 -27.56
N LYS A 21 -35.58 21.27 -26.52
CA LYS A 21 -34.32 21.14 -25.78
C LYS A 21 -34.28 19.70 -25.30
N GLU A 22 -33.51 18.85 -25.98
CA GLU A 22 -33.02 17.62 -25.37
C GLU A 22 -32.29 18.05 -24.11
N SER A 23 -32.94 17.89 -22.96
CA SER A 23 -32.16 17.60 -21.77
C SER A 23 -31.37 16.36 -22.13
N LYS A 24 -30.08 16.54 -22.42
CA LYS A 24 -29.13 15.49 -22.11
C LYS A 24 -29.38 15.18 -20.65
N GLU A 25 -30.20 14.16 -20.39
CA GLU A 25 -29.88 13.26 -19.31
C GLU A 25 -28.45 12.84 -19.63
N ILE A 26 -27.53 13.52 -18.97
CA ILE A 26 -26.29 12.89 -18.59
C ILE A 26 -26.79 11.61 -17.95
N LYS A 27 -26.67 10.49 -18.67
CA LYS A 27 -26.53 9.21 -18.02
C LYS A 27 -25.36 9.45 -17.09
N VAL A 28 -25.69 9.79 -15.85
CA VAL A 28 -24.83 9.50 -14.72
C VAL A 28 -24.52 8.06 -14.98
N LEU A 29 -23.29 7.79 -15.41
CA LEU A 29 -22.75 6.44 -15.37
C LEU A 29 -23.13 5.98 -13.99
N ASP A 30 -24.10 5.06 -13.93
CA ASP A 30 -24.43 4.36 -12.70
C ASP A 30 -23.07 3.98 -12.15
N LYS A 31 -22.73 4.55 -10.98
CA LYS A 31 -21.62 4.04 -10.17
C LYS A 31 -21.79 2.55 -10.24
N GLU A 32 -20.81 1.86 -10.81
CA GLU A 32 -20.79 0.41 -10.87
C GLU A 32 -21.28 -0.06 -9.51
N GLN A 33 -22.41 -0.77 -9.55
CA GLN A 33 -23.05 -1.29 -8.37
C GLN A 33 -22.03 -2.26 -7.78
N GLU A 34 -21.19 -1.77 -6.85
CA GLU A 34 -20.14 -2.54 -6.20
C GLU A 34 -20.76 -3.87 -5.80
N SER A 35 -20.29 -4.95 -6.43
CA SER A 35 -20.67 -6.29 -6.05
C SER A 35 -20.38 -6.42 -4.56
N VAL A 36 -21.42 -6.54 -3.74
CA VAL A 36 -21.27 -6.55 -2.28
C VAL A 36 -20.45 -7.77 -1.91
N VAL A 37 -19.16 -7.57 -1.64
CA VAL A 37 -18.26 -8.61 -1.19
C VAL A 37 -18.80 -9.12 0.15
N LYS A 38 -19.22 -10.39 0.16
CA LYS A 38 -19.83 -11.02 1.32
C LYS A 38 -18.79 -11.88 2.02
N LEU A 39 -18.25 -11.36 3.13
CA LEU A 39 -17.31 -12.09 3.99
C LEU A 39 -18.06 -12.75 5.16
N SER A 40 -17.39 -13.68 5.85
CA SER A 40 -17.92 -14.27 7.09
C SER A 40 -18.17 -13.18 8.14
N SER A 41 -19.24 -13.32 8.93
CA SER A 41 -19.51 -12.41 10.05
C SER A 41 -18.71 -12.73 11.32
N ASN A 42 -18.01 -13.87 11.33
CA ASN A 42 -17.23 -14.39 12.44
C ASN A 42 -15.74 -14.39 12.10
N ARG A 43 -15.22 -13.21 11.76
CA ARG A 43 -13.82 -13.00 11.40
C ARG A 43 -13.01 -12.54 12.62
N PRO A 44 -11.70 -12.80 12.63
CA PRO A 44 -10.83 -12.34 13.72
C PRO A 44 -10.83 -10.80 13.81
N ASP A 45 -10.40 -10.31 14.97
CA ASP A 45 -10.03 -8.92 15.19
C ASP A 45 -8.75 -8.60 14.41
N LEU A 46 -8.75 -7.55 13.59
CA LEU A 46 -7.56 -7.14 12.85
C LEU A 46 -6.77 -6.08 13.61
N ASN A 47 -5.45 -6.27 13.67
CA ASN A 47 -4.48 -5.23 13.97
C ASN A 47 -3.62 -5.00 12.72
N LEU A 48 -3.97 -3.98 11.93
CA LEU A 48 -3.39 -3.73 10.62
C LEU A 48 -2.42 -2.54 10.68
N SER A 49 -1.14 -2.83 10.49
CA SER A 49 -0.06 -1.85 10.50
C SER A 49 0.47 -1.64 9.08
N ILE A 50 0.76 -0.39 8.70
CA ILE A 50 1.41 -0.06 7.42
C ILE A 50 2.70 0.71 7.73
N LEU A 51 3.85 0.25 7.26
CA LEU A 51 5.12 0.98 7.35
C LEU A 51 5.50 1.54 5.97
N LEU A 52 5.65 2.86 5.89
CA LEU A 52 6.07 3.54 4.66
C LEU A 52 7.59 3.73 4.61
N ASP A 53 8.19 3.31 3.50
CA ASP A 53 9.52 3.75 3.11
C ASP A 53 9.46 5.00 2.23
N LEU A 54 9.92 6.13 2.77
CA LEU A 54 10.02 7.42 2.10
C LEU A 54 11.45 7.71 1.61
N SER A 55 12.14 6.67 1.16
CA SER A 55 13.46 6.76 0.55
C SER A 55 13.35 7.43 -0.82
N ASP A 56 14.49 7.67 -1.46
CA ASP A 56 14.51 8.35 -2.75
C ASP A 56 13.80 7.59 -3.87
N ARG A 57 13.39 6.33 -3.66
CA ARG A 57 12.56 5.53 -4.58
C ARG A 57 11.27 6.23 -5.01
N ILE A 58 10.75 7.14 -4.18
CA ILE A 58 9.49 7.87 -4.44
C ILE A 58 9.70 9.09 -5.34
N ASN A 59 10.95 9.46 -5.63
CA ASN A 59 11.30 10.62 -6.44
C ASN A 59 11.05 10.31 -7.93
N PRO A 60 10.11 11.00 -8.59
CA PRO A 60 9.74 10.74 -9.97
C PRO A 60 10.81 11.16 -10.99
N ASP A 61 11.70 12.09 -10.64
CA ASP A 61 12.80 12.52 -11.51
C ASP A 61 13.97 11.54 -11.44
N LYS A 62 14.23 10.96 -10.26
CA LYS A 62 15.31 9.99 -10.04
C LYS A 62 14.95 8.60 -10.53
N TYR A 63 13.71 8.16 -10.29
CA TYR A 63 13.19 6.85 -10.70
C TYR A 63 11.88 7.01 -11.49
N PRO A 64 11.94 7.59 -12.70
CA PRO A 64 10.76 7.71 -13.54
C PRO A 64 10.28 6.35 -14.00
N ASP A 65 8.96 6.18 -14.04
CA ASP A 65 8.31 5.01 -14.62
C ASP A 65 7.25 5.48 -15.62
N ALA A 66 7.28 4.90 -16.82
CA ALA A 66 6.42 5.34 -17.92
C ALA A 66 4.94 4.97 -17.72
N ALA A 67 4.65 3.97 -16.89
CA ALA A 67 3.29 3.53 -16.64
C ALA A 67 2.67 4.28 -15.45
N MET A 68 3.40 4.40 -14.35
CA MET A 68 2.97 5.14 -13.16
C MET A 68 4.12 5.31 -12.17
N GLU A 69 4.30 6.52 -11.64
CA GLU A 69 5.27 6.85 -10.60
C GLU A 69 5.06 5.99 -9.34
N PHE A 70 6.14 5.56 -8.70
CA PHE A 70 6.07 4.63 -7.56
C PHE A 70 5.24 5.15 -6.38
N TYR A 71 5.32 6.45 -6.08
CA TYR A 71 4.51 7.02 -5.01
C TYR A 71 2.99 6.95 -5.30
N LEU A 72 2.58 7.05 -6.58
CA LEU A 72 1.18 6.88 -6.98
C LEU A 72 0.74 5.42 -6.88
N ARG A 73 1.64 4.48 -7.17
CA ARG A 73 1.38 3.04 -6.97
C ARG A 73 1.15 2.75 -5.50
N ASP A 74 2.01 3.27 -4.62
CA ASP A 74 1.86 3.13 -3.18
C ASP A 74 0.54 3.71 -2.68
N LEU A 75 0.13 4.89 -3.15
CA LEU A 75 -1.19 5.47 -2.83
C LEU A 75 -2.33 4.52 -3.23
N GLY A 76 -2.25 3.91 -4.41
CA GLY A 76 -3.22 2.91 -4.83
C GLY A 76 -3.24 1.65 -3.95
N TYR A 77 -2.07 1.22 -3.46
CA TYR A 77 -1.97 0.10 -2.52
C TYR A 77 -2.57 0.47 -1.16
N ILE A 78 -2.24 1.64 -0.61
CA ILE A 78 -2.77 2.15 0.65
C ILE A 78 -4.30 2.25 0.60
N ASN A 79 -4.84 2.77 -0.51
CA ASN A 79 -6.28 2.81 -0.74
C ASN A 79 -6.89 1.40 -0.76
N SER A 80 -6.25 0.44 -1.43
CA SER A 80 -6.72 -0.96 -1.45
C SER A 80 -6.67 -1.62 -0.07
N ILE A 81 -5.69 -1.28 0.77
CA ILE A 81 -5.57 -1.74 2.15
C ILE A 81 -6.71 -1.15 3.00
N ALA A 82 -6.94 0.15 2.91
CA ALA A 82 -8.00 0.86 3.62
C ALA A 82 -9.40 0.36 3.23
N GLU A 83 -9.66 0.20 1.93
CA GLU A 83 -10.91 -0.39 1.41
C GLU A 83 -11.09 -1.83 1.94
N SER A 84 -10.04 -2.64 1.92
CA SER A 84 -10.08 -4.02 2.44
C SER A 84 -10.44 -4.06 3.92
N PHE A 85 -9.88 -3.16 4.73
CA PHE A 85 -10.19 -3.01 6.14
C PHE A 85 -11.62 -2.51 6.39
N GLU A 86 -12.10 -1.56 5.59
CA GLU A 86 -13.49 -1.08 5.64
C GLU A 86 -14.49 -2.22 5.36
N VAL A 87 -14.24 -2.99 4.29
CA VAL A 87 -15.07 -4.14 3.91
C VAL A 87 -15.06 -5.21 5.01
N HIS A 88 -13.89 -5.44 5.63
CA HIS A 88 -13.79 -6.32 6.80
C HIS A 88 -14.74 -5.87 7.91
N LEU A 89 -14.67 -4.60 8.33
CA LEU A 89 -15.51 -4.03 9.38
C LEU A 89 -17.00 -4.13 9.08
N ARG A 90 -17.39 -3.80 7.83
CA ARG A 90 -18.80 -3.79 7.39
C ARG A 90 -19.42 -5.19 7.34
N ASN A 91 -18.61 -6.23 7.16
CA ASN A 91 -19.06 -7.61 7.17
C ASN A 91 -19.09 -8.24 8.58
N LYS A 92 -18.44 -7.60 9.56
CA LYS A 92 -18.38 -8.07 10.95
C LYS A 92 -19.61 -7.66 11.74
N ARG A 93 -20.00 -8.49 12.72
CA ARG A 93 -21.10 -8.12 13.64
C ARG A 93 -20.64 -6.97 14.53
N THR A 94 -21.38 -5.86 14.58
CA THR A 94 -21.02 -4.67 15.37
C THR A 94 -20.64 -4.99 16.81
N LEU A 95 -21.36 -5.89 17.48
CA LEU A 95 -21.09 -6.30 18.86
C LEU A 95 -19.73 -7.00 19.07
N LYS A 96 -19.11 -7.47 17.99
CA LYS A 96 -17.80 -8.14 17.96
C LYS A 96 -16.68 -7.28 17.39
N ILE A 97 -16.97 -6.04 16.95
CA ILE A 97 -15.93 -5.18 16.37
C ILE A 97 -14.96 -4.75 17.48
N ASN A 98 -13.68 -5.00 17.23
CA ASN A 98 -12.54 -4.61 18.03
C ASN A 98 -11.32 -4.68 17.11
N ASP A 99 -11.18 -3.70 16.22
CA ASP A 99 -10.23 -3.74 15.11
C ASP A 99 -9.49 -2.41 15.03
N GLN A 100 -8.26 -2.41 14.55
CA GLN A 100 -7.46 -1.20 14.40
C GLN A 100 -6.62 -1.21 13.13
N ILE A 101 -6.41 -0.01 12.60
CA ILE A 101 -5.51 0.26 11.48
C ILE A 101 -4.62 1.46 11.82
N GLN A 102 -3.32 1.36 11.54
CA GLN A 102 -2.37 2.44 11.76
C GLN A 102 -1.27 2.47 10.69
N LEU A 103 -0.93 3.68 10.24
CA LEU A 103 0.22 3.95 9.38
C LEU A 103 1.39 4.51 10.19
N TYR A 104 2.58 4.01 9.90
CA TYR A 104 3.85 4.38 10.54
C TYR A 104 4.84 4.91 9.52
N ILE A 105 5.66 5.85 9.98
CA ILE A 105 6.89 6.31 9.33
C ILE A 105 7.99 6.19 10.38
N ASP A 106 9.10 5.53 10.04
CA ASP A 106 10.22 5.35 10.96
C ASP A 106 11.56 5.61 10.26
N PRO A 107 12.34 6.64 10.65
CA PRO A 107 12.12 7.52 11.81
C PRO A 107 10.96 8.50 11.61
N GLU A 108 10.37 8.95 12.72
CA GLU A 108 9.30 9.96 12.69
C GLU A 108 9.78 11.25 12.01
N PRO A 109 8.96 11.86 11.16
CA PRO A 109 9.29 13.14 10.53
C PRO A 109 9.58 14.24 11.56
N ALA A 110 10.50 15.15 11.23
CA ALA A 110 10.73 16.34 12.06
C ALA A 110 9.58 17.35 12.00
N ASP A 111 8.74 17.28 10.96
CA ASP A 111 7.58 18.16 10.78
C ASP A 111 6.44 17.79 11.73
N LYS A 112 6.21 18.66 12.72
CA LYS A 112 5.11 18.52 13.70
C LYS A 112 3.72 18.51 13.07
N LYS A 113 3.52 19.24 11.96
CA LYS A 113 2.24 19.26 11.23
C LYS A 113 1.99 17.89 10.58
N LEU A 114 3.04 17.28 10.04
CA LEU A 114 2.97 15.94 9.48
C LEU A 114 2.70 14.91 10.57
N ASN A 115 3.40 14.98 11.71
CA ASN A 115 3.17 14.08 12.85
C ASN A 115 1.73 14.17 13.37
N LYS A 116 1.16 15.38 13.45
CA LYS A 116 -0.25 15.55 13.84
C LYS A 116 -1.21 14.89 12.84
N LYS A 117 -0.90 14.90 11.54
CA LYS A 117 -1.72 14.21 10.53
C LYS A 117 -1.56 12.69 10.60
N LEU A 118 -0.39 12.18 10.97
CA LEU A 118 -0.20 10.75 11.19
C LEU A 118 -1.07 10.23 12.34
N GLU A 119 -1.35 11.05 13.36
CA GLU A 119 -2.29 10.68 14.43
C GLU A 119 -3.70 10.40 13.91
N ASP A 120 -4.14 11.10 12.86
CA ASP A 120 -5.45 10.89 12.22
C ASP A 120 -5.52 9.53 11.47
N LEU A 121 -4.36 8.92 11.17
CA LEU A 121 -4.28 7.57 10.59
C LEU A 121 -4.26 6.46 11.65
N LYS A 122 -4.31 6.79 12.95
CA LYS A 122 -4.46 5.82 14.03
C LYS A 122 -5.93 5.61 14.37
N LEU A 123 -6.57 4.66 13.71
CA LEU A 123 -8.02 4.42 13.83
C LEU A 123 -8.30 3.11 14.56
N LYS A 124 -9.07 3.21 15.65
CA LYS A 124 -9.58 2.06 16.42
C LYS A 124 -11.10 2.00 16.39
N PHE A 125 -11.61 0.82 16.14
CA PHE A 125 -13.03 0.50 16.03
C PHE A 125 -13.43 -0.46 17.14
N THR A 126 -14.48 -0.10 17.87
CA THR A 126 -15.12 -0.96 18.86
C THR A 126 -16.63 -0.97 18.63
N ARG A 127 -17.35 -1.88 19.28
CA ARG A 127 -18.83 -1.88 19.27
C ARG A 127 -19.47 -0.52 19.60
N ASP A 128 -18.78 0.34 20.34
CA ASP A 128 -19.32 1.62 20.81
C ASP A 128 -19.13 2.76 19.79
N ASN A 129 -18.21 2.61 18.83
CA ASN A 129 -17.84 3.69 17.91
C ASN A 129 -17.90 3.32 16.42
N ALA A 130 -18.10 2.04 16.09
CA ALA A 130 -18.14 1.51 14.72
C ALA A 130 -19.45 1.84 13.99
N THR A 131 -19.74 3.14 13.89
CA THR A 131 -20.82 3.67 13.05
C THR A 131 -20.43 3.59 11.58
N LYS A 132 -21.43 3.51 10.69
CA LYS A 132 -21.20 3.47 9.23
C LYS A 132 -20.31 4.63 8.76
N ASP A 133 -20.61 5.85 9.20
CA ASP A 133 -19.87 7.04 8.78
C ASP A 133 -18.41 7.03 9.26
N LYS A 134 -18.16 6.55 10.49
CA LYS A 134 -16.79 6.39 11.00
C LYS A 134 -16.00 5.30 10.26
N ILE A 135 -16.68 4.21 9.87
CA ILE A 135 -16.04 3.14 9.09
C ILE A 135 -15.68 3.68 7.70
N LEU A 136 -16.59 4.39 7.04
CA LEU A 136 -16.36 5.00 5.73
C LEU A 136 -15.26 6.07 5.75
N SER A 137 -15.06 6.76 6.88
CA SER A 137 -13.99 7.77 7.00
C SER A 137 -12.57 7.18 6.96
N VAL A 138 -12.39 5.86 7.07
CA VAL A 138 -11.08 5.21 6.91
C VAL A 138 -10.53 5.51 5.52
N SER A 139 -11.32 5.23 4.48
CA SER A 139 -10.93 5.43 3.09
C SER A 139 -10.60 6.90 2.81
N ASP A 140 -11.38 7.85 3.34
CA ASP A 140 -11.12 9.29 3.20
C ASP A 140 -9.79 9.72 3.83
N ALA A 141 -9.48 9.20 5.04
CA ALA A 141 -8.24 9.51 5.75
C ALA A 141 -7.03 8.92 5.02
N TYR A 142 -7.12 7.67 4.59
CA TYR A 142 -6.04 6.93 3.94
C TYR A 142 -5.84 7.30 2.45
N ASP A 143 -6.79 7.97 1.81
CA ASP A 143 -6.59 8.59 0.48
C ASP A 143 -5.85 9.94 0.60
N SER A 144 -6.29 10.79 1.54
CA SER A 144 -5.85 12.19 1.58
C SER A 144 -4.54 12.42 2.35
N ILE A 145 -4.32 11.74 3.48
CA ILE A 145 -3.16 11.99 4.34
C ILE A 145 -1.88 11.36 3.77
N PRO A 146 -1.87 10.11 3.28
CA PRO A 146 -0.72 9.54 2.59
C PRO A 146 -0.29 10.36 1.38
N LYS A 147 -1.25 10.88 0.59
CA LYS A 147 -0.93 11.79 -0.51
C LYS A 147 -0.17 13.03 -0.03
N PHE A 148 -0.64 13.66 1.04
CA PHE A 148 0.06 14.78 1.65
C PHE A 148 1.47 14.41 2.15
N ILE A 149 1.65 13.20 2.72
CA ILE A 149 2.95 12.69 3.16
C ILE A 149 3.91 12.57 1.98
N TYR A 150 3.50 11.92 0.89
CA TYR A 150 4.35 11.76 -0.30
C TYR A 150 4.69 13.09 -0.95
N GLU A 151 3.71 13.99 -1.12
CA GLU A 151 3.93 15.32 -1.67
C GLU A 151 4.93 16.13 -0.82
N ALA A 152 4.81 16.07 0.52
CA ALA A 152 5.73 16.73 1.42
C ALA A 152 7.15 16.13 1.35
N ALA A 153 7.28 14.80 1.31
CA ALA A 153 8.57 14.12 1.22
C ALA A 153 9.28 14.39 -0.13
N ILE A 154 8.52 14.43 -1.23
CA ILE A 154 9.05 14.77 -2.55
C ILE A 154 9.50 16.23 -2.60
N LEU A 155 8.73 17.15 -1.99
CA LEU A 155 9.09 18.56 -1.94
C LEU A 155 10.32 18.85 -1.06
N ASP A 156 10.46 18.13 0.05
CA ASP A 156 11.61 18.29 0.98
C ASP A 156 12.92 17.76 0.38
N ASP A 157 12.85 16.81 -0.56
CA ASP A 157 13.99 16.22 -1.30
C ASP A 157 15.09 15.58 -0.41
N ALA A 158 14.83 15.45 0.90
CA ALA A 158 15.79 14.92 1.88
C ALA A 158 15.74 13.40 2.03
N TYR A 159 14.61 12.77 1.67
CA TYR A 159 14.37 11.32 1.63
C TYR A 159 15.06 10.52 2.74
N VAL A 160 14.59 10.67 3.98
CA VAL A 160 15.19 9.99 5.14
C VAL A 160 15.08 8.45 5.02
N GLY A 161 14.10 7.94 4.26
CA GLY A 161 13.86 6.50 4.11
C GLY A 161 13.11 5.90 5.29
N SER A 162 13.03 4.57 5.30
CA SER A 162 12.60 3.79 6.45
C SER A 162 13.73 2.96 7.06
N ASP A 163 13.94 3.07 8.36
CA ASP A 163 14.84 2.21 9.13
C ASP A 163 14.16 0.87 9.48
N VAL A 164 13.73 0.13 8.46
CA VAL A 164 12.94 -1.11 8.59
C VAL A 164 13.60 -2.10 9.55
N TRP A 165 14.92 -2.29 9.44
CA TRP A 165 15.64 -3.20 10.34
C TRP A 165 15.51 -2.78 11.81
N ARG A 166 15.69 -1.49 12.11
CA ARG A 166 15.55 -0.98 13.48
C ARG A 166 14.11 -0.96 13.96
N PHE A 167 13.15 -0.73 13.06
CA PHE A 167 11.72 -0.85 13.35
C PHE A 167 11.39 -2.27 13.84
N PHE A 168 11.83 -3.30 13.11
CA PHE A 168 11.68 -4.68 13.53
C PHE A 168 12.39 -4.97 14.87
N LYS A 169 13.57 -4.39 15.09
CA LYS A 169 14.30 -4.59 16.35
C LYS A 169 13.61 -3.99 17.57
N ASN A 170 13.09 -2.76 17.44
CA ASN A 170 12.73 -1.94 18.60
C ASN A 170 11.22 -1.69 18.74
N LYS A 171 10.44 -1.83 17.68
CA LYS A 171 9.06 -1.29 17.63
C LYS A 171 8.01 -2.33 17.21
N VAL A 172 8.36 -3.32 16.39
CA VAL A 172 7.35 -4.25 15.82
C VAL A 172 6.49 -4.94 16.88
N ASN A 173 7.07 -5.36 18.01
CA ASN A 173 6.31 -6.00 19.08
C ASN A 173 5.30 -5.03 19.72
N ASP A 174 5.71 -3.79 20.01
CA ASP A 174 4.85 -2.82 20.68
C ASP A 174 3.80 -2.20 19.75
N PHE A 175 4.11 -2.14 18.44
CA PHE A 175 3.32 -1.38 17.48
C PHE A 175 2.44 -2.29 16.63
N CYS A 176 2.93 -3.47 16.27
CA CYS A 176 2.30 -4.35 15.31
C CYS A 176 1.71 -5.63 15.93
N ILE A 177 1.96 -5.91 17.22
CA ILE A 177 1.41 -7.10 17.90
C ILE A 177 0.37 -6.68 18.94
N GLU A 178 -0.85 -7.13 18.76
CA GLU A 178 -1.95 -6.99 19.71
C GLU A 178 -2.48 -8.39 20.05
N GLU A 179 -2.68 -8.64 21.35
CA GLU A 179 -3.12 -9.94 21.84
C GLU A 179 -4.53 -10.26 21.33
N ASN A 180 -4.79 -11.51 20.94
CA ASN A 180 -6.08 -11.96 20.40
C ASN A 180 -6.50 -11.29 19.08
N HIS A 181 -5.56 -10.68 18.36
CA HIS A 181 -5.79 -10.12 17.03
C HIS A 181 -4.98 -10.90 15.99
N ARG A 182 -5.47 -10.90 14.76
CA ARG A 182 -4.66 -11.22 13.59
C ARG A 182 -3.82 -9.99 13.25
N ASN A 183 -2.52 -10.09 13.47
CA ASN A 183 -1.58 -8.98 13.30
C ASN A 183 -1.01 -8.99 11.89
N ILE A 184 -1.29 -7.93 11.13
CA ILE A 184 -0.82 -7.79 9.74
C ILE A 184 0.05 -6.55 9.65
N LEU A 185 1.29 -6.70 9.17
CA LEU A 185 2.18 -5.60 8.83
C LEU A 185 2.38 -5.54 7.32
N VAL A 186 1.94 -4.45 6.70
CA VAL A 186 2.22 -4.15 5.29
C VAL A 186 3.44 -3.22 5.21
N LEU A 187 4.45 -3.62 4.45
CA LEU A 187 5.66 -2.84 4.19
C LEU A 187 5.61 -2.29 2.76
N LEU A 188 5.66 -0.96 2.58
CA LEU A 188 5.78 -0.34 1.26
C LEU A 188 7.23 0.09 1.02
N THR A 189 7.95 -0.62 0.15
CA THR A 189 9.38 -0.45 -0.10
C THR A 189 9.76 -0.95 -1.48
N ASP A 190 10.89 -0.51 -2.03
CA ASP A 190 11.48 -1.07 -3.26
C ASP A 190 12.21 -2.41 -3.03
N GLY A 191 12.30 -2.86 -1.78
CA GLY A 191 12.93 -4.12 -1.38
C GLY A 191 14.31 -3.98 -0.79
N TYR A 192 14.94 -2.80 -0.90
CA TYR A 192 16.23 -2.51 -0.31
C TYR A 192 16.07 -1.96 1.10
N ILE A 193 16.43 -2.76 2.12
CA ILE A 193 16.51 -2.25 3.49
C ILE A 193 17.79 -1.42 3.61
N TYR A 194 17.70 -0.12 3.83
CA TYR A 194 18.87 0.72 4.09
C TYR A 194 18.52 1.94 4.94
N HIS A 195 19.32 2.18 5.98
CA HIS A 195 19.28 3.46 6.68
C HIS A 195 20.66 3.83 7.19
N LYS A 196 21.08 5.08 6.96
CA LYS A 196 22.43 5.59 7.26
C LYS A 196 22.87 5.40 8.71
N ASN A 197 21.93 5.35 9.65
CA ASN A 197 22.21 5.20 11.06
C ASN A 197 22.22 3.73 11.52
N THR A 198 21.89 2.78 10.66
CA THR A 198 21.75 1.34 10.95
C THR A 198 22.58 0.53 9.95
N LEU A 199 23.90 0.69 10.02
CA LEU A 199 24.86 -0.03 9.20
C LEU A 199 25.64 -1.00 10.10
N LEU A 200 25.09 -2.21 10.24
CA LEU A 200 25.70 -3.31 10.97
C LEU A 200 26.15 -4.37 9.98
N GLU A 201 27.30 -4.98 10.27
CA GLU A 201 27.87 -6.07 9.49
C GLU A 201 28.50 -7.09 10.45
N GLU A 202 28.08 -8.34 10.32
CA GLU A 202 28.55 -9.47 11.12
C GLU A 202 28.89 -10.62 10.15
N GLU A 203 30.17 -10.76 9.82
CA GLU A 203 30.67 -11.69 8.79
C GLU A 203 30.05 -11.45 7.40
N HIS A 204 29.01 -12.21 7.05
CA HIS A 204 28.29 -12.12 5.77
C HIS A 204 26.83 -11.66 5.97
N LEU A 205 26.46 -11.33 7.21
CA LEU A 205 25.16 -10.78 7.57
C LEU A 205 25.24 -9.26 7.69
N THR A 206 24.18 -8.59 7.28
CA THR A 206 24.10 -7.12 7.29
C THR A 206 22.75 -6.66 7.83
N SER A 207 22.64 -5.45 8.37
CA SER A 207 21.33 -4.83 8.65
C SER A 207 20.72 -4.13 7.44
N TYR A 208 21.35 -4.26 6.26
CA TYR A 208 21.02 -3.49 5.07
C TYR A 208 21.32 -4.26 3.78
N LEU A 209 20.55 -4.02 2.73
CA LEU A 209 20.76 -4.53 1.39
C LEU A 209 20.59 -3.36 0.43
N THR A 210 21.57 -3.19 -0.45
CA THR A 210 21.55 -2.19 -1.53
C THR A 210 22.05 -2.85 -2.82
N PRO A 211 21.80 -2.25 -4.00
CA PRO A 211 22.41 -2.74 -5.24
C PRO A 211 23.94 -2.86 -5.15
N GLN A 212 24.59 -1.98 -4.37
CA GLN A 212 26.04 -2.01 -4.14
C GLN A 212 26.43 -3.20 -3.26
N THR A 213 25.64 -3.55 -2.26
CA THR A 213 25.82 -4.75 -1.43
C THR A 213 25.69 -6.02 -2.26
N VAL A 214 24.66 -6.12 -3.12
CA VAL A 214 24.46 -7.27 -4.03
C VAL A 214 25.69 -7.46 -4.93
N LYS A 215 26.22 -6.35 -5.48
CA LYS A 215 27.44 -6.36 -6.32
C LYS A 215 28.70 -6.72 -5.53
N SER A 216 28.90 -6.18 -4.32
CA SER A 216 30.10 -6.42 -3.51
C SER A 216 30.19 -7.88 -3.04
N PHE A 217 29.05 -8.47 -2.67
CA PHE A 217 28.92 -9.89 -2.33
C PHE A 217 28.91 -10.81 -3.55
N ARG A 218 28.95 -10.23 -4.76
CA ARG A 218 28.95 -10.95 -6.05
C ARG A 218 27.75 -11.90 -6.15
N LEU A 219 26.58 -11.40 -5.75
CA LEU A 219 25.27 -12.05 -5.85
C LEU A 219 24.57 -11.73 -7.19
N ASN A 220 25.28 -11.09 -8.12
CA ASN A 220 24.85 -10.75 -9.46
C ASN A 220 25.25 -11.81 -10.52
N SER A 221 25.25 -13.08 -10.14
CA SER A 221 25.60 -14.19 -11.03
C SER A 221 24.72 -15.40 -10.74
N SER A 222 24.68 -16.37 -11.64
CA SER A 222 23.91 -17.62 -11.47
C SER A 222 24.30 -18.45 -10.23
N LYS A 223 25.36 -18.08 -9.50
CA LYS A 223 25.81 -18.72 -8.25
C LYS A 223 25.30 -18.01 -6.99
N TRP A 224 24.39 -17.04 -7.13
CA TRP A 224 23.89 -16.24 -6.00
C TRP A 224 23.27 -17.13 -4.92
N GLU A 225 22.49 -18.14 -5.32
CA GLU A 225 21.78 -19.02 -4.38
C GLU A 225 22.74 -19.89 -3.56
N GLU A 226 23.73 -20.49 -4.22
CA GLU A 226 24.80 -21.26 -3.56
C GLU A 226 25.55 -20.39 -2.54
N LYS A 227 25.77 -19.11 -2.87
CA LYS A 227 26.43 -18.18 -1.95
C LYS A 227 25.57 -17.81 -0.76
N ILE A 228 24.31 -17.48 -0.96
CA ILE A 228 23.41 -17.17 0.15
C ILE A 228 23.33 -18.37 1.10
N THR A 229 23.05 -19.55 0.56
CA THR A 229 22.86 -20.78 1.36
C THR A 229 24.16 -21.30 1.99
N GLY A 230 25.24 -21.42 1.21
CA GLY A 230 26.52 -21.98 1.66
C GLY A 230 27.43 -20.97 2.37
N GLY A 231 27.33 -19.69 2.02
CA GLY A 231 28.12 -18.60 2.58
C GLY A 231 27.42 -17.79 3.67
N LYS A 232 26.16 -18.12 4.01
CA LYS A 232 25.35 -17.41 5.03
C LYS A 232 25.25 -15.90 4.78
N TYR A 233 25.08 -15.50 3.53
CA TYR A 233 24.78 -14.09 3.21
C TYR A 233 23.32 -13.80 3.51
N GLY A 234 23.02 -12.69 4.16
CA GLY A 234 21.65 -12.37 4.53
C GLY A 234 21.52 -11.16 5.43
N PHE A 235 20.32 -10.98 5.96
CA PHE A 235 20.09 -9.99 7.00
C PHE A 235 20.42 -10.53 8.39
N ILE A 236 20.95 -9.68 9.26
CA ILE A 236 21.02 -9.96 10.70
C ILE A 236 19.58 -10.03 11.23
N PRO A 237 19.14 -11.10 11.91
CA PRO A 237 17.81 -11.14 12.51
C PRO A 237 17.64 -9.98 13.50
N ALA A 238 16.61 -9.15 13.29
CA ALA A 238 16.39 -7.97 14.12
C ALA A 238 15.62 -8.30 15.40
N ASN A 239 14.81 -9.37 15.36
CA ASN A 239 13.92 -9.78 16.44
C ASN A 239 13.78 -11.31 16.46
N LYS A 240 12.90 -11.83 17.31
CA LYS A 240 12.57 -13.25 17.44
C LYS A 240 11.12 -13.40 17.89
N ASN A 241 10.57 -14.60 17.73
CA ASN A 241 9.24 -14.98 18.19
C ASN A 241 8.13 -14.10 17.58
N LEU A 242 8.15 -13.93 16.26
CA LEU A 242 7.14 -13.19 15.51
C LEU A 242 6.12 -14.12 14.83
N GLU A 243 5.81 -15.27 15.44
CA GLU A 243 4.88 -16.27 14.88
C GLU A 243 3.46 -15.72 14.72
N ASP A 244 3.06 -14.79 15.60
CA ASP A 244 1.75 -14.13 15.57
C ASP A 244 1.69 -12.94 14.59
N LEU A 245 2.75 -12.67 13.82
CA LEU A 245 2.81 -11.59 12.83
C LEU A 245 2.70 -12.15 11.41
N GLU A 246 1.85 -11.51 10.61
CA GLU A 246 1.79 -11.72 9.17
C GLU A 246 2.38 -10.51 8.44
N VAL A 247 3.15 -10.73 7.38
CA VAL A 247 3.83 -9.63 6.68
C VAL A 247 3.55 -9.62 5.18
N LEU A 248 3.11 -8.47 4.66
CA LEU A 248 2.94 -8.25 3.22
C LEU A 248 3.92 -7.16 2.75
N VAL A 249 4.90 -7.53 1.95
CA VAL A 249 5.87 -6.59 1.36
C VAL A 249 5.43 -6.24 -0.06
N LEU A 250 5.20 -4.96 -0.32
CA LEU A 250 4.72 -4.46 -1.59
C LEU A 250 5.68 -3.43 -2.17
N GLY A 251 5.81 -3.44 -3.50
CA GLY A 251 6.53 -2.41 -4.23
C GLY A 251 7.96 -2.80 -4.62
N ILE A 252 8.34 -4.08 -4.52
CA ILE A 252 9.71 -4.51 -4.85
C ILE A 252 10.06 -4.08 -6.28
N ASN A 253 11.16 -3.34 -6.41
CA ASN A 253 11.61 -2.73 -7.65
C ASN A 253 13.14 -2.91 -7.81
N PRO A 254 13.57 -4.10 -8.26
CA PRO A 254 14.98 -4.45 -8.35
C PRO A 254 15.74 -3.64 -9.41
N ASP A 255 17.06 -3.45 -9.25
CA ASP A 255 17.94 -2.89 -10.30
C ASP A 255 17.81 -3.71 -11.60
N PRO A 256 17.22 -3.15 -12.68
CA PRO A 256 16.95 -3.91 -13.91
C PRO A 256 18.22 -4.31 -14.66
N LYS A 257 19.39 -3.79 -14.26
CA LYS A 257 20.69 -4.16 -14.84
C LYS A 257 21.20 -5.50 -14.36
N ASN A 258 20.66 -6.04 -13.26
CA ASN A 258 21.04 -7.35 -12.73
C ASN A 258 19.85 -8.31 -12.81
N PRO A 259 19.90 -9.34 -13.68
CA PRO A 259 18.78 -10.27 -13.85
C PRO A 259 18.53 -11.17 -12.64
N TYR A 260 19.42 -11.18 -11.64
CA TYR A 260 19.29 -11.97 -10.41
C TYR A 260 18.86 -11.13 -9.21
N GLU A 261 18.70 -9.81 -9.38
CA GLU A 261 18.51 -8.88 -8.26
C GLU A 261 17.21 -9.15 -7.52
N GLU A 262 16.14 -9.44 -8.26
CA GLU A 262 14.84 -9.81 -7.68
C GLU A 262 14.93 -11.04 -6.79
N ASP A 263 15.48 -12.14 -7.32
CA ASP A 263 15.58 -13.40 -6.61
C ASP A 263 16.41 -13.24 -5.33
N VAL A 264 17.47 -12.42 -5.39
CA VAL A 264 18.32 -12.09 -4.23
C VAL A 264 17.54 -11.31 -3.19
N ILE A 265 16.80 -10.26 -3.57
CA ILE A 265 15.97 -9.50 -2.64
C ILE A 265 14.93 -10.41 -1.98
N PHE A 266 14.22 -11.20 -2.78
CA PHE A 266 13.19 -12.11 -2.29
C PHE A 266 13.77 -13.11 -1.29
N LYS A 267 14.91 -13.71 -1.62
CA LYS A 267 15.59 -14.65 -0.72
C LYS A 267 16.03 -14.00 0.58
N TYR A 268 16.57 -12.78 0.53
CA TYR A 268 16.96 -12.03 1.72
C TYR A 268 15.77 -11.78 2.67
N TRP A 269 14.63 -11.34 2.13
CA TRP A 269 13.42 -11.13 2.91
C TRP A 269 12.86 -12.43 3.49
N GLN A 270 12.79 -13.49 2.68
CA GLN A 270 12.33 -14.83 3.10
C GLN A 270 13.15 -15.38 4.26
N ASP A 271 14.48 -15.38 4.13
CA ASP A 271 15.38 -15.90 5.15
C ASP A 271 15.33 -15.06 6.43
N TRP A 272 15.14 -13.73 6.30
CA TRP A 272 15.02 -12.83 7.45
C TRP A 272 13.71 -13.03 8.22
N PHE A 273 12.58 -13.13 7.51
CA PHE A 273 11.29 -13.47 8.10
C PHE A 273 11.32 -14.82 8.80
N GLN A 274 11.85 -15.85 8.13
CA GLN A 274 12.02 -17.18 8.72
C GLN A 274 12.89 -17.14 9.98
N ALA A 275 14.00 -16.41 9.95
CA ALA A 275 14.90 -16.30 11.10
C ALA A 275 14.28 -15.57 12.30
N MET A 276 13.30 -14.70 12.08
CA MET A 276 12.56 -14.00 13.13
C MET A 276 11.29 -14.74 13.60
N GLY A 277 10.91 -15.82 12.90
CA GLY A 277 9.73 -16.65 13.23
C GLY A 277 8.43 -16.23 12.52
N VAL A 278 8.49 -15.36 11.51
CA VAL A 278 7.31 -14.97 10.72
C VAL A 278 6.94 -16.13 9.77
N GLU A 279 5.80 -16.76 10.01
CA GLU A 279 5.36 -17.94 9.23
C GLU A 279 4.55 -17.56 7.98
N ASN A 280 3.76 -16.49 8.06
CA ASN A 280 2.84 -16.07 7.00
C ASN A 280 3.31 -14.75 6.40
N TYR A 281 3.84 -14.80 5.18
CA TYR A 281 4.24 -13.59 4.47
C TYR A 281 4.10 -13.72 2.96
N GLU A 282 3.93 -12.57 2.31
CA GLU A 282 3.97 -12.44 0.86
C GLU A 282 4.85 -11.26 0.44
N ILE A 283 5.61 -11.42 -0.63
CA ILE A 283 6.52 -10.41 -1.18
C ILE A 283 6.15 -10.19 -2.64
N LYS A 284 5.85 -8.95 -3.03
CA LYS A 284 5.32 -8.62 -4.36
C LYS A 284 6.08 -7.45 -5.01
N GLN A 285 6.32 -7.60 -6.31
CA GLN A 285 6.84 -6.55 -7.17
C GLN A 285 5.94 -5.30 -7.18
N ALA A 286 6.49 -4.19 -7.68
CA ALA A 286 5.74 -2.98 -7.98
C ALA A 286 4.80 -3.17 -9.21
N LEU A 287 3.62 -3.73 -8.98
CA LEU A 287 2.56 -3.82 -10.00
C LEU A 287 1.79 -2.50 -10.16
N LEU A 288 0.82 -2.44 -11.08
CA LEU A 288 -0.14 -1.34 -11.07
C LEU A 288 -1.16 -1.56 -9.95
N PRO A 289 -1.75 -0.50 -9.37
CA PRO A 289 -2.75 -0.64 -8.31
C PRO A 289 -3.93 -1.57 -8.67
N SER A 290 -4.35 -1.57 -9.95
CA SER A 290 -5.41 -2.45 -10.45
C SER A 290 -5.08 -3.93 -10.29
N ASP A 291 -3.82 -4.30 -10.47
CA ASP A 291 -3.36 -5.69 -10.44
C ASP A 291 -3.05 -6.11 -9.00
N MET A 292 -2.59 -5.18 -8.16
CA MET A 292 -2.28 -5.43 -6.76
C MET A 292 -3.54 -5.52 -5.87
N LYS A 293 -4.65 -4.88 -6.27
CA LYS A 293 -5.88 -4.81 -5.48
C LYS A 293 -6.38 -6.19 -5.04
N GLY A 294 -6.43 -7.16 -5.95
CA GLY A 294 -6.86 -8.53 -5.64
C GLY A 294 -5.93 -9.24 -4.65
N ILE A 295 -4.62 -9.04 -4.78
CA ILE A 295 -3.60 -9.64 -3.90
C ILE A 295 -3.72 -9.08 -2.48
N ILE A 296 -3.84 -7.76 -2.34
CA ILE A 296 -4.03 -7.10 -1.03
C ILE A 296 -5.33 -7.59 -0.37
N GLN A 297 -6.41 -7.67 -1.15
CA GLN A 297 -7.70 -8.16 -0.67
C GLN A 297 -7.62 -9.61 -0.21
N GLU A 298 -6.99 -10.48 -1.00
CA GLU A 298 -6.80 -11.89 -0.65
C GLU A 298 -5.97 -12.04 0.62
N PHE A 299 -4.88 -11.28 0.77
CA PHE A 299 -4.06 -11.32 1.97
C PHE A 299 -4.86 -10.85 3.20
N ILE A 300 -5.54 -9.71 3.15
CA ILE A 300 -6.28 -9.16 4.29
C ILE A 300 -7.55 -9.98 4.61
N TRP A 301 -8.20 -10.55 3.59
CA TRP A 301 -9.42 -11.35 3.77
C TRP A 301 -9.18 -12.85 3.90
N GLY A 302 -7.94 -13.31 3.70
CA GLY A 302 -7.50 -14.66 4.01
C GLY A 302 -7.76 -15.02 5.48
N GLU A 303 -7.92 -16.31 5.73
CA GLU A 303 -8.02 -16.91 7.06
C GLU A 303 -6.93 -17.97 7.21
#